data_AF-A0A0M3HIS6-F1
#
_entry.id   AF-A0A0M3HIS6-F1
#
_cell.length_a   1.000
_cell.length_b   1.000
_cell.length_c   1.000
_cell.angle_alpha   90.00
_cell.angle_beta   90.00
_cell.angle_gamma   90.00
#
_symmetry.space_group_name_H-M   'P 1'
#
loop_
_entity.id
_entity.type
_entity.pdbx_description
1 polymer ?
#
loop_
_entity_poly.entity_id
_entity_poly.type
_entity_poly.pdbx_seq_one_letter_code
_entity_poly.pdbx_strand_id
1 'polypeptide(L)'
;MRTKGFDLLPKEVEESPFYHGLLPREDVVELLAEVGDFMLRISQPKPTDPRELIISVRVSKDRTSSSIRHIIVRRQKFPQGEVKYLAVEAIAFDTIDELLHYYITQKTPINPRVSLNYFKYRI
;
A
#
# COMPACT_ATOMS: atom_id res chain seq x y z
N MET A 1 7.09 6.86 -25.26
CA MET A 1 6.53 5.69 -24.53
C MET A 1 5.62 6.20 -23.43
N ARG A 2 4.36 5.73 -23.32
CA ARG A 2 3.50 6.04 -22.17
C ARG A 2 3.84 5.04 -21.07
N THR A 3 4.59 5.47 -20.05
CA THR A 3 4.80 4.68 -18.82
C THR A 3 3.44 4.38 -18.19
N LYS A 4 3.08 3.10 -18.05
CA LYS A 4 1.84 2.67 -17.40
C LYS A 4 2.19 2.25 -15.97
N GLY A 5 1.39 2.65 -14.99
CA GLY A 5 1.65 2.32 -13.58
C GLY A 5 2.97 2.87 -13.03
N PHE A 6 3.69 2.04 -12.28
CA PHE A 6 4.95 2.35 -11.58
C PHE A 6 6.19 1.77 -12.30
N ASP A 7 6.20 1.76 -13.64
CA ASP A 7 7.40 1.41 -14.42
C ASP A 7 8.61 2.31 -14.09
N LEU A 8 8.35 3.53 -13.65
CA LEU A 8 9.30 4.44 -13.02
C LEU A 8 8.76 4.76 -11.62
N LEU A 9 9.48 4.32 -10.60
CA LEU A 9 9.13 4.61 -9.21
C LEU A 9 9.50 6.06 -8.88
N PRO A 10 8.69 6.76 -8.07
CA PRO A 10 9.11 8.03 -7.49
C PRO A 10 10.38 7.83 -6.65
N LYS A 11 11.31 8.78 -6.73
CA LYS A 11 12.62 8.67 -6.07
C LYS A 11 12.48 8.52 -4.55
N GLU A 12 11.50 9.22 -3.95
CA GLU A 12 11.19 9.12 -2.54
C GLU A 12 10.78 7.70 -2.10
N VAL A 13 10.18 6.92 -3.01
CA VAL A 13 9.84 5.51 -2.75
C VAL A 13 11.09 4.64 -2.81
N GLU A 14 11.96 4.85 -3.80
CA GLU A 14 13.19 4.07 -3.96
C GLU A 14 14.14 4.26 -2.77
N GLU A 15 14.18 5.47 -2.20
CA GLU A 15 15.02 5.83 -1.04
C GLU A 15 14.33 5.52 0.31
N SER A 16 13.07 5.10 0.29
CA SER A 16 12.31 4.80 1.51
C SER A 16 12.85 3.57 2.24
N PRO A 17 13.08 3.61 3.56
CA PRO A 17 13.50 2.43 4.33
C PRO A 17 12.41 1.34 4.39
N PHE A 18 11.17 1.67 4.02
CA PHE A 18 10.07 0.72 3.95
C PHE A 18 9.99 0.01 2.60
N TYR A 19 10.79 0.41 1.60
CA TYR A 19 10.76 -0.17 0.26
C TYR A 19 11.64 -1.40 0.14
N HIS A 20 11.03 -2.53 -0.27
CA HIS A 20 11.66 -3.84 -0.34
C HIS A 20 11.79 -4.36 -1.78
N GLY A 21 11.55 -3.52 -2.79
CA GLY A 21 11.70 -3.93 -4.18
C GLY A 21 10.67 -4.97 -4.65
N LEU A 22 11.16 -5.92 -5.44
CA LEU A 22 10.39 -7.08 -5.90
C LEU A 22 10.33 -8.12 -4.80
N LEU A 23 9.22 -8.16 -4.08
CA LEU A 23 8.97 -9.14 -3.03
C LEU A 23 7.68 -9.94 -3.31
N PRO A 24 7.76 -11.28 -3.38
CA PRO A 24 6.60 -12.15 -3.49
C PRO A 24 5.63 -11.99 -2.33
N ARG A 25 4.37 -12.37 -2.54
CA ARG A 25 3.31 -12.17 -1.54
C ARG A 25 3.52 -13.09 -0.33
N GLU A 26 3.94 -14.31 -0.61
CA GLU A 26 4.21 -15.41 0.30
C GLU A 26 5.29 -15.06 1.34
N ASP A 27 6.31 -14.29 0.94
CA ASP A 27 7.44 -13.95 1.80
C ASP A 27 7.11 -12.83 2.81
N VAL A 28 6.08 -12.03 2.54
CA VAL A 28 5.71 -10.89 3.40
C VAL A 28 5.30 -11.34 4.81
N VAL A 29 4.68 -12.52 4.93
CA VAL A 29 4.18 -13.06 6.21
C VAL A 29 5.33 -13.22 7.21
N GLU A 30 6.50 -13.65 6.75
CA GLU A 30 7.66 -13.89 7.63
C GLU A 30 8.46 -12.61 7.92
N LEU A 31 8.32 -11.56 7.10
CA LEU A 31 9.07 -10.31 7.24
C LEU A 31 8.38 -9.27 8.14
N LEU A 32 7.06 -9.27 8.19
CA LEU A 32 6.29 -8.40 9.09
C LEU A 32 5.98 -9.18 10.37
N ALA A 33 6.40 -8.67 11.53
CA ALA A 33 6.34 -9.43 12.79
C ALA A 33 5.10 -9.05 13.63
N GLU A 34 4.89 -7.76 13.85
CA GLU A 34 3.84 -7.25 14.72
C GLU A 34 2.66 -6.67 13.94
N VAL A 35 1.49 -6.64 14.58
CA VAL A 35 0.29 -6.00 13.99
C VAL A 35 0.55 -4.52 13.82
N GLY A 36 0.36 -4.03 12.59
CA GLY A 36 0.69 -2.66 12.19
C GLY A 36 2.01 -2.53 11.44
N ASP A 37 2.90 -3.53 11.49
CA ASP A 37 4.09 -3.56 10.65
C ASP A 37 3.68 -3.50 9.18
N PHE A 38 4.42 -2.74 8.39
CA PHE A 38 4.14 -2.57 6.98
C PHE A 38 5.41 -2.46 6.14
N MET A 39 5.26 -2.67 4.84
CA MET A 39 6.29 -2.45 3.85
C MET A 39 5.70 -2.02 2.51
N LEU A 40 6.53 -1.37 1.70
CA LEU A 40 6.30 -1.09 0.30
C LEU A 40 7.00 -2.13 -0.56
N ARG A 41 6.29 -2.63 -1.57
CA ARG A 41 6.85 -3.53 -2.59
C ARG A 41 6.24 -3.23 -3.94
N ILE A 42 6.89 -3.69 -5.00
CA ILE A 42 6.32 -3.68 -6.35
C ILE A 42 5.82 -5.07 -6.75
N SER A 43 4.73 -5.13 -7.49
CA SER A 43 4.24 -6.38 -8.07
C SER A 43 5.26 -6.95 -9.05
N GLN A 44 5.29 -8.28 -9.17
CA GLN A 44 6.06 -8.93 -10.21
C GLN A 44 5.52 -8.49 -11.58
N PRO A 45 6.40 -8.14 -12.53
CA PRO A 45 5.98 -7.76 -13.87
C PRO A 45 5.28 -8.94 -14.54
N LYS A 46 4.03 -8.75 -14.94
CA LYS A 46 3.37 -9.67 -15.87
C LYS A 46 3.48 -9.09 -17.28
N PRO A 47 3.56 -9.92 -18.34
CA PRO A 47 3.75 -9.44 -19.70
C PRO A 47 2.75 -8.38 -20.17
N THR A 48 1.54 -8.37 -19.59
CA THR A 48 0.44 -7.50 -19.96
C THR A 48 0.15 -6.38 -18.96
N ASP A 49 0.65 -6.48 -17.72
CA ASP A 49 0.21 -5.64 -16.62
C ASP A 49 1.34 -4.73 -16.15
N PRO A 50 1.07 -3.43 -15.95
CA PRO A 50 2.07 -2.52 -15.40
C PRO A 50 2.44 -2.91 -13.97
N ARG A 51 3.65 -2.55 -13.54
CA ARG A 51 4.05 -2.73 -12.15
C ARG A 51 3.17 -1.86 -11.24
N GLU A 52 2.73 -2.47 -10.14
CA GLU A 52 1.91 -1.83 -9.11
C GLU A 52 2.76 -1.61 -7.86
N LEU A 53 2.68 -0.41 -7.28
CA LEU A 53 3.18 -0.16 -5.94
C LEU A 53 2.16 -0.69 -4.93
N ILE A 54 2.61 -1.48 -3.96
CA ILE A 54 1.76 -2.17 -3.00
C ILE A 54 2.25 -1.88 -1.59
N ILE A 55 1.33 -1.41 -0.74
CA ILE A 55 1.52 -1.36 0.72
C ILE A 55 1.03 -2.71 1.27
N SER A 56 1.92 -3.44 1.93
CA SER A 56 1.58 -4.67 2.63
C SER A 56 1.63 -4.43 4.14
N VAL A 57 0.57 -4.79 4.86
CA VAL A 57 0.41 -4.49 6.30
C VAL A 57 0.00 -5.75 7.04
N ARG A 58 0.63 -6.03 8.19
CA ARG A 58 0.19 -7.09 9.09
C ARG A 58 -1.02 -6.64 9.90
N VAL A 59 -2.12 -7.39 9.80
CA VAL A 59 -3.42 -7.09 10.44
C VAL A 59 -3.82 -8.11 11.51
N SER A 60 -3.14 -9.25 11.61
CA SER A 60 -3.27 -10.20 12.74
C SER A 60 -1.92 -10.85 13.09
N LYS A 61 -1.82 -11.51 14.24
CA LYS A 61 -0.61 -12.23 14.68
C LYS A 61 -0.47 -13.63 14.07
N ASP A 62 -1.48 -14.08 13.32
CA ASP A 62 -1.44 -15.40 12.69
C ASP A 62 -0.33 -15.46 11.65
N ARG A 63 0.29 -16.64 11.46
CA ARG A 63 1.31 -16.85 10.42
C ARG A 63 0.71 -17.39 9.14
N THR A 64 -0.34 -16.72 8.66
CA THR A 64 -1.06 -17.09 7.44
C THR A 64 -1.09 -15.93 6.46
N SER A 65 -1.30 -16.22 5.18
CA SER A 65 -1.41 -15.17 4.15
C SER A 65 -2.59 -14.21 4.37
N SER A 66 -3.62 -14.61 5.14
CA SER A 66 -4.74 -13.74 5.52
C SER A 66 -4.39 -12.75 6.63
N SER A 67 -3.29 -12.96 7.35
CA SER A 67 -2.77 -12.01 8.34
C SER A 67 -2.14 -10.77 7.70
N ILE A 68 -1.88 -10.80 6.39
CA ILE A 68 -1.31 -9.69 5.64
C ILE A 68 -2.36 -9.12 4.68
N ARG A 69 -2.55 -7.81 4.76
CA ARG A 69 -3.36 -7.07 3.80
C ARG A 69 -2.45 -6.40 2.77
N HIS A 70 -2.76 -6.59 1.49
CA HIS A 70 -2.08 -5.90 0.39
C HIS A 70 -3.01 -4.85 -0.20
N ILE A 71 -2.50 -3.64 -0.35
CA ILE A 71 -3.23 -2.47 -0.80
C ILE A 71 -2.45 -1.88 -1.97
N ILE A 72 -3.08 -1.84 -3.13
CA ILE A 72 -2.49 -1.26 -4.34
C ILE A 72 -2.58 0.25 -4.22
N VAL A 73 -1.44 0.93 -4.32
CA VAL A 73 -1.40 2.38 -4.45
C VAL A 73 -1.72 2.72 -5.90
N ARG A 74 -2.82 3.43 -6.10
CA ARG A 74 -3.24 3.91 -7.42
C ARG A 74 -2.61 5.27 -7.68
N ARG A 75 -2.10 5.43 -8.89
CA ARG A 75 -1.61 6.70 -9.43
C ARG A 75 -2.68 7.29 -10.36
N GLN A 76 -3.32 8.36 -9.94
CA GLN A 76 -4.35 9.05 -10.71
C GLN A 76 -3.76 10.31 -11.35
N LYS A 77 -3.90 10.43 -12.67
CA LYS A 77 -3.53 11.64 -13.43
C LYS A 77 -4.77 12.47 -13.66
N PHE A 78 -4.73 13.74 -13.28
CA PHE A 78 -5.80 14.70 -13.48
C PHE A 78 -5.60 15.48 -14.79
N PRO A 79 -6.67 16.08 -15.36
CA PRO A 79 -6.59 16.79 -16.64
C PRO A 79 -5.56 17.92 -16.68
N GLN A 80 -5.29 18.60 -15.56
CA GLN A 80 -4.28 19.65 -15.47
C GLN A 80 -2.83 19.13 -15.35
N GLY A 81 -2.62 17.81 -15.41
CA GLY A 81 -1.29 17.19 -15.30
C GLY A 81 -0.87 16.84 -13.88
N GLU A 82 -1.66 17.24 -12.88
CA GLU A 82 -1.45 16.83 -11.49
C GLU A 82 -1.55 15.31 -11.36
N VAL A 83 -0.70 14.76 -10.49
CA VAL A 83 -0.69 13.33 -10.16
C VAL A 83 -1.00 13.22 -8.68
N LYS A 84 -2.01 12.41 -8.34
CA LYS A 84 -2.29 12.07 -6.95
C LYS A 84 -2.14 10.57 -6.72
N TYR A 85 -1.80 10.22 -5.50
CA TYR A 85 -1.66 8.85 -5.03
C TYR A 85 -2.76 8.49 -4.05
N LEU A 86 -3.34 7.30 -4.22
CA LEU A 86 -4.48 6.83 -3.43
C LEU A 86 -4.25 5.39 -2.99
N ALA A 87 -4.35 5.11 -1.69
CA ALA A 87 -4.39 3.74 -1.18
C ALA A 87 -5.84 3.22 -1.02
N VAL A 88 -6.78 4.14 -0.79
CA VAL A 88 -8.23 3.89 -0.75
C VAL A 88 -8.93 4.98 -1.56
N GLU A 89 -10.14 4.70 -2.07
CA GLU A 89 -10.83 5.58 -3.04
C GLU A 89 -11.27 6.94 -2.48
N ALA A 90 -11.17 7.16 -1.17
CA ALA A 90 -11.69 8.35 -0.50
C ALA A 90 -10.66 9.48 -0.29
N ILE A 91 -9.35 9.19 -0.34
CA ILE A 91 -8.31 10.16 0.03
C ILE A 91 -7.17 10.12 -0.98
N ALA A 92 -6.75 11.29 -1.44
CA ALA A 92 -5.71 11.47 -2.43
C ALA A 92 -4.61 12.38 -1.88
N PHE A 93 -3.36 12.02 -2.16
CA PHE A 93 -2.16 12.69 -1.66
C PHE A 93 -1.26 13.13 -2.82
N ASP A 94 -0.45 14.17 -2.61
CA ASP A 94 0.49 14.65 -3.63
C ASP A 94 1.73 13.76 -3.72
N THR A 95 2.15 13.16 -2.60
CA THR A 95 3.30 12.26 -2.54
C THR A 95 2.97 10.95 -1.83
N ILE A 96 3.81 9.93 -2.05
CA ILE A 96 3.71 8.66 -1.32
C ILE A 96 4.06 8.87 0.16
N ASP A 97 5.01 9.75 0.47
CA ASP A 97 5.38 10.06 1.85
C ASP A 97 4.24 10.68 2.63
N GLU A 98 3.49 11.62 2.04
CA GLU A 98 2.28 12.18 2.66
C GLU A 98 1.23 11.11 2.92
N LEU A 99 1.01 10.21 1.96
CA LEU A 99 0.10 9.07 2.11
C LEU A 99 0.52 8.19 3.29
N LEU A 100 1.80 7.80 3.36
CA LEU A 100 2.31 6.97 4.46
C LEU A 100 2.19 7.71 5.79
N HIS A 101 2.62 8.96 5.85
CA HIS A 101 2.57 9.78 7.05
C HIS A 101 1.14 9.90 7.58
N TYR A 102 0.16 10.10 6.71
CA TYR A 102 -1.26 10.12 7.08
C TYR A 102 -1.68 8.81 7.76
N TYR A 103 -1.41 7.65 7.14
CA TYR A 103 -1.85 6.37 7.70
C TYR A 103 -1.06 5.91 8.93
N ILE A 104 0.18 6.35 9.10
CA ILE A 104 1.00 6.11 10.29
C ILE A 104 0.48 6.96 11.47
N THR A 105 0.20 8.24 11.25
CA THR A 105 -0.12 9.19 12.32
C THR A 105 -1.59 9.18 12.74
N GLN A 106 -2.52 9.09 11.78
CA GLN A 106 -3.94 9.23 12.05
C GLN A 106 -4.57 7.96 12.66
N LYS A 107 -3.81 6.86 12.76
CA LYS A 107 -4.30 5.51 13.15
C LYS A 107 -5.58 5.08 12.41
N THR A 108 -5.88 5.72 11.29
CA THR A 108 -7.03 5.38 10.45
C THR A 108 -6.65 4.11 9.70
N PRO A 109 -7.46 3.04 9.75
CA PRO A 109 -7.12 1.83 9.03
C PRO A 109 -7.02 2.13 7.54
N ILE A 110 -5.85 1.86 6.95
CA ILE A 110 -5.68 1.83 5.49
C ILE A 110 -6.50 0.71 4.83
N ASN A 111 -7.21 -0.09 5.64
CA ASN A 111 -8.09 -1.17 5.20
C ASN A 111 -9.53 -0.67 5.01
N PRO A 112 -10.03 -0.55 3.77
CA PRO A 112 -11.39 -0.08 3.48
C PRO A 112 -12.50 -1.04 3.98
N ARG A 113 -12.17 -2.24 4.48
CA ARG A 113 -13.13 -3.19 5.07
C ARG A 113 -13.13 -3.23 6.60
N VAL A 114 -12.22 -2.52 7.29
CA VAL A 114 -12.18 -2.53 8.77
C VAL A 114 -13.15 -1.50 9.36
N SER A 115 -13.56 -0.51 8.58
CA SER A 115 -14.73 0.31 8.91
C SER A 115 -16.01 -0.49 8.64
N LEU A 116 -16.57 -1.13 9.69
CA LEU A 116 -18.00 -1.17 10.04
C LEU A 116 -18.44 -2.34 10.94
N ASN A 117 -17.61 -3.36 11.19
CA ASN A 117 -18.04 -4.53 11.97
C ASN A 117 -17.40 -4.69 13.36
N TYR A 118 -16.34 -3.97 13.70
CA TYR A 118 -15.74 -4.05 15.05
C TYR A 118 -16.42 -3.16 16.11
N PHE A 119 -17.42 -2.36 15.73
CA PHE A 119 -18.22 -1.57 16.68
C PHE A 119 -19.61 -2.15 16.97
N LYS A 120 -19.95 -3.33 16.44
CA LYS A 120 -21.33 -3.87 16.58
C LYS A 120 -21.62 -4.70 17.83
N TYR A 121 -20.68 -4.91 18.74
CA TYR A 121 -20.98 -5.55 20.02
C TYR A 121 -20.21 -4.92 21.18
N ARG A 122 -20.69 -3.75 21.61
CA ARG A 122 -20.42 -3.26 22.95
C ARG A 122 -21.50 -2.28 23.41
N ILE A 123 -22.73 -2.78 23.60
CA ILE A 123 -23.54 -2.63 24.82
C ILE A 123 -24.52 -3.79 24.86
#